data_AF-A0A7L5DY75-F1
#
_entry.id   AF-A0A7L5DY75-F1
#
_cell.length_a   1.000
_cell.length_b   1.000
_cell.length_c   1.000
_cell.angle_alpha   90.00
_cell.angle_beta   90.00
_cell.angle_gamma   90.00
#
_symmetry.space_group_name_H-M   'P 1'
#
loop_
_entity.id
_entity.type
_entity.pdbx_description
1 polymer ?
#
loop_
_entity_poly.entity_id
_entity_poly.type
_entity_poly.pdbx_seq_one_letter_code
_entity_poly.pdbx_strand_id
1 'polypeptide(L)'
;MPEFLSALILRFCPTFYPMQYLSFIKQFFVRQSGEDDCGIACLSMILNYAGLGPRLALLPAGSCPPGSLSLLQLRDLARQTGLDARCVEMEVSFLRTITAPVILHLSAESGESHYQVCYGSRQTWRGRVYLMADPARQVHELPEAELSRLWSSHAALYLEKLPQPHRKLTLMRWAALLKLGHYPAGLMVSIPLLSLGTALFGAGLSWVLQQGLNDPSLLQGRVLGALLFLLLLMSVFKSLVTVLRQYILTQITLRISQRLMSRFLSAVFAPTGMPLSAPDRVTVKYQLLDMQKIQQAISAFMAVLLSDGMMILLLLGGICYWIPGAGFLNALYLLLISSVYYRRLTAAVYASARLSHLGGYAEDRLVRDVLRLEAIRRADLSELRKSVHQTNHERVLADLKNTALGFSKLVLLTEFFGALDVVGVLALSVRYMQHQQCSYSTLMLTVIFTYLITALAPRVGQSLQAVTEGIDAAVQYDAKHPPVPSPD
;
A
#
# COMPACT_ATOMS: atom_id res chain seq x y z
N MET A 1 3.22 -13.21 30.26
CA MET A 1 3.12 -11.81 30.76
C MET A 1 2.68 -10.74 29.76
N PRO A 2 2.78 -10.86 28.41
CA PRO A 2 2.31 -9.79 27.51
C PRO A 2 0.78 -9.77 27.30
N GLU A 3 0.07 -10.86 27.57
CA GLU A 3 -1.39 -10.93 27.42
C GLU A 3 -2.17 -10.26 28.58
N PHE A 4 -1.56 -10.16 29.75
CA PHE A 4 -2.20 -9.49 30.90
C PHE A 4 -2.11 -7.97 30.76
N LEU A 5 -1.02 -7.45 30.19
CA LEU A 5 -0.87 -6.03 29.89
C LEU A 5 -1.76 -5.58 28.73
N SER A 6 -1.97 -6.41 27.70
CA SER A 6 -2.92 -6.09 26.61
C SER A 6 -4.37 -6.08 27.10
N ALA A 7 -4.74 -6.99 28.00
CA ALA A 7 -6.06 -7.02 28.64
C ALA A 7 -6.30 -5.86 29.61
N LEU A 8 -5.26 -5.38 30.33
CA LEU A 8 -5.36 -4.25 31.24
C LEU A 8 -5.47 -2.90 30.50
N ILE A 9 -4.75 -2.74 29.38
CA ILE A 9 -4.84 -1.55 28.50
C ILE A 9 -6.23 -1.45 27.85
N LEU A 10 -6.88 -2.58 27.56
CA LEU A 10 -8.26 -2.61 27.04
C LEU A 10 -9.32 -2.21 28.08
N ARG A 11 -9.02 -2.28 29.38
CA ARG A 11 -9.99 -1.95 30.46
C ARG A 11 -9.91 -0.50 30.96
N PHE A 12 -8.82 0.24 30.71
CA PHE A 12 -8.60 1.55 31.33
C PHE A 12 -8.57 2.75 30.36
N CYS A 13 -8.79 2.58 29.05
CA CYS A 13 -8.79 3.70 28.12
C CYS A 13 -9.74 3.48 26.91
N PRO A 14 -11.00 3.96 26.95
CA PRO A 14 -11.97 3.71 25.87
C PRO A 14 -11.80 4.64 24.65
N THR A 15 -10.72 5.43 24.57
CA THR A 15 -10.55 6.54 23.61
C THR A 15 -9.52 6.29 22.51
N PHE A 16 -8.96 5.09 22.38
CA PHE A 16 -8.07 4.75 21.28
C PHE A 16 -8.28 3.29 20.85
N TYR A 17 -8.95 3.07 19.72
CA TYR A 17 -8.64 1.86 18.95
C TYR A 17 -7.29 2.11 18.26
N PRO A 18 -6.28 1.27 18.46
CA PRO A 18 -4.99 1.43 17.79
C PRO A 18 -5.18 1.32 16.27
N MET A 19 -4.33 2.01 15.50
CA MET A 19 -4.17 1.89 14.03
C MET A 19 -4.16 0.43 13.50
N GLN A 20 -3.91 -0.53 14.40
CA GLN A 20 -4.06 -1.97 14.19
C GLN A 20 -5.47 -2.40 13.73
N TYR A 21 -6.56 -1.79 14.21
CA TYR A 21 -7.94 -2.20 13.84
C TYR A 21 -8.30 -1.88 12.38
N LEU A 22 -7.88 -0.72 11.86
CA LEU A 22 -8.07 -0.37 10.45
C LEU A 22 -7.26 -1.29 9.53
N SER A 23 -6.00 -1.56 9.89
CA SER A 23 -5.13 -2.47 9.16
C SER A 23 -5.68 -3.90 9.12
N PHE A 24 -6.33 -4.30 10.22
CA PHE A 24 -6.95 -5.59 10.39
C PHE A 24 -8.20 -5.74 9.51
N ILE A 25 -9.08 -4.75 9.47
CA ILE A 25 -10.31 -4.83 8.66
C ILE A 25 -10.00 -4.74 7.16
N LYS A 26 -9.01 -3.93 6.79
CA LYS A 26 -8.59 -3.76 5.40
C LYS A 26 -8.17 -5.08 4.73
N GLN A 27 -7.67 -6.05 5.50
CA GLN A 27 -7.27 -7.35 4.93
C GLN A 27 -8.45 -8.17 4.39
N PHE A 28 -9.68 -7.86 4.81
CA PHE A 28 -10.90 -8.53 4.37
C PHE A 28 -11.66 -7.75 3.30
N PHE A 29 -11.20 -6.54 2.97
CA PHE A 29 -11.87 -5.66 2.01
C PHE A 29 -11.91 -6.30 0.62
N VAL A 30 -13.10 -6.26 -0.01
CA VAL A 30 -13.34 -6.76 -1.37
C VAL A 30 -14.00 -5.65 -2.16
N ARG A 31 -13.41 -5.27 -3.29
CA ARG A 31 -13.94 -4.22 -4.15
C ARG A 31 -15.04 -4.78 -5.06
N GLN A 32 -16.13 -4.04 -5.23
CA GLN A 32 -17.20 -4.44 -6.17
C GLN A 32 -16.68 -4.52 -7.62
N SER A 33 -17.31 -5.36 -8.43
CA SER A 33 -16.96 -5.56 -9.84
C SER A 33 -17.84 -4.75 -10.79
N GLY A 34 -19.14 -4.66 -10.56
CA GLY A 34 -20.04 -3.69 -11.21
C GLY A 34 -20.69 -2.73 -10.22
N GLU A 35 -21.53 -1.82 -10.72
CA GLU A 35 -22.39 -0.98 -9.89
C GLU A 35 -23.38 -1.81 -9.05
N ASP A 36 -23.84 -2.94 -9.58
CA ASP A 36 -24.82 -3.86 -8.95
C ASP A 36 -24.22 -4.83 -7.89
N ASP A 37 -22.89 -4.98 -7.83
CA ASP A 37 -22.24 -6.03 -7.04
C ASP A 37 -21.94 -5.64 -5.58
N CYS A 38 -22.41 -4.48 -5.13
CA CYS A 38 -22.09 -3.95 -3.79
C CYS A 38 -22.51 -4.91 -2.67
N GLY A 39 -23.65 -5.60 -2.79
CA GLY A 39 -24.13 -6.59 -1.82
C GLY A 39 -23.23 -7.85 -1.75
N ILE A 40 -22.87 -8.42 -2.90
CA ILE A 40 -21.99 -9.60 -3.00
C ILE A 40 -20.62 -9.29 -2.41
N ALA A 41 -20.08 -8.11 -2.72
CA ALA A 41 -18.81 -7.65 -2.17
C ALA A 41 -18.87 -7.51 -0.65
N CYS A 42 -19.94 -6.92 -0.10
CA CYS A 42 -20.14 -6.82 1.36
C CYS A 42 -20.18 -8.20 2.03
N LEU A 43 -20.93 -9.15 1.47
CA LEU A 43 -21.00 -10.52 2.01
C LEU A 43 -19.63 -11.21 1.93
N SER A 44 -18.88 -11.02 0.83
CA SER A 44 -17.51 -11.53 0.68
C SER A 44 -16.58 -11.00 1.77
N MET A 45 -16.68 -9.72 2.13
CA MET A 45 -15.89 -9.14 3.22
C MET A 45 -16.18 -9.80 4.56
N ILE A 46 -17.46 -10.10 4.84
CA ILE A 46 -17.86 -10.76 6.09
C ILE A 46 -17.41 -12.22 6.13
N LEU A 47 -17.48 -12.93 5.00
CA LEU A 47 -16.94 -14.29 4.87
C LEU A 47 -15.44 -14.32 5.07
N ASN A 48 -14.72 -13.36 4.49
CA ASN A 48 -13.28 -13.20 4.71
C ASN A 48 -12.96 -12.93 6.19
N TYR A 49 -13.74 -12.05 6.84
CA TYR A 49 -13.61 -11.77 8.27
C TYR A 49 -13.84 -13.03 9.13
N ALA A 50 -14.83 -13.84 8.79
CA ALA A 50 -15.16 -15.10 9.45
C ALA A 50 -14.17 -16.24 9.16
N GLY A 51 -13.17 -16.05 8.29
CA GLY A 51 -12.25 -17.11 7.85
C GLY A 51 -12.84 -18.11 6.86
N LEU A 52 -13.98 -17.78 6.26
CA LEU A 52 -14.75 -18.60 5.31
C LEU A 52 -14.49 -18.22 3.84
N GLY A 53 -13.39 -17.51 3.57
CA GLY A 53 -13.14 -16.68 2.38
C GLY A 53 -13.71 -17.17 1.04
N PRO A 54 -13.12 -18.16 0.35
CA PRO A 54 -13.52 -18.49 -1.02
C PRO A 54 -14.89 -19.17 -1.14
N ARG A 55 -15.65 -19.36 -0.04
CA ARG A 55 -16.95 -20.07 -0.08
C ARG A 55 -18.00 -19.39 -0.95
N LEU A 56 -17.93 -18.08 -1.16
CA LEU A 56 -18.86 -17.39 -2.06
C LEU A 56 -18.59 -17.73 -3.54
N ALA A 57 -17.31 -17.89 -3.92
CA ALA A 57 -16.92 -18.31 -5.27
C ALA A 57 -17.20 -19.80 -5.54
N LEU A 58 -17.43 -20.58 -4.48
CA LEU A 58 -17.80 -21.99 -4.55
C LEU A 58 -19.32 -22.21 -4.68
N LEU A 59 -20.12 -21.14 -4.65
CA LEU A 59 -21.56 -21.27 -4.86
C LEU A 59 -21.86 -21.63 -6.33
N PRO A 60 -22.87 -22.49 -6.59
CA PRO A 60 -23.24 -22.88 -7.95
C PRO A 60 -23.56 -21.66 -8.82
N ALA A 61 -23.14 -21.70 -10.09
CA ALA A 61 -23.49 -20.68 -11.08
C ALA A 61 -25.03 -20.51 -11.15
N GLY A 62 -25.51 -19.28 -10.97
CA GLY A 62 -26.95 -18.95 -10.89
C GLY A 62 -27.48 -18.66 -9.48
N SER A 63 -26.67 -18.84 -8.43
CA SER A 63 -27.05 -18.47 -7.06
C SER A 63 -27.20 -16.95 -6.86
N CYS A 64 -26.53 -16.16 -7.71
CA CYS A 64 -26.66 -14.71 -7.75
C CYS A 64 -27.49 -14.31 -8.99
N PRO A 65 -28.72 -13.78 -8.83
CA PRO A 65 -29.47 -13.22 -9.95
C PRO A 65 -28.73 -12.04 -10.60
N PRO A 66 -28.94 -11.77 -11.90
CA PRO A 66 -28.36 -10.61 -12.56
C PRO A 66 -28.97 -9.31 -12.00
N GLY A 67 -28.10 -8.35 -11.66
CA GLY A 67 -28.49 -7.04 -11.10
C GLY A 67 -28.30 -6.92 -9.58
N SER A 68 -28.70 -5.77 -9.03
CA SER A 68 -28.57 -5.46 -7.61
C SER A 68 -29.34 -6.44 -6.70
N LEU A 69 -28.67 -7.02 -5.71
CA LEU A 69 -29.27 -7.96 -4.76
C LEU A 69 -30.13 -7.25 -3.69
N SER A 70 -31.29 -7.83 -3.40
CA SER A 70 -32.08 -7.46 -2.22
C SER A 70 -31.47 -7.99 -0.92
N LEU A 71 -31.77 -7.35 0.22
CA LEU A 71 -31.36 -7.84 1.55
C LEU A 71 -31.80 -9.28 1.83
N LEU A 72 -32.98 -9.69 1.34
CA LEU A 72 -33.49 -11.04 1.50
C LEU A 72 -32.63 -12.07 0.75
N GLN A 73 -32.25 -11.76 -0.49
CA GLN A 73 -31.34 -12.61 -1.27
C GLN A 73 -29.95 -12.69 -0.63
N LEU A 74 -29.44 -11.57 -0.09
CA LEU A 74 -28.16 -11.56 0.65
C LEU A 74 -28.20 -12.43 1.91
N ARG A 75 -29.32 -12.42 2.64
CA ARG A 75 -29.54 -13.32 3.79
C ARG A 75 -29.49 -14.79 3.37
N ASP A 76 -30.16 -15.12 2.27
CA ASP A 76 -30.24 -16.51 1.81
C ASP A 76 -28.88 -17.02 1.32
N LEU A 77 -28.10 -16.17 0.62
CA LEU A 77 -26.70 -16.44 0.27
C LEU A 77 -25.81 -16.62 1.50
N ALA A 78 -25.95 -15.75 2.52
CA ALA A 78 -25.20 -15.89 3.76
C ALA A 78 -25.47 -17.25 4.42
N ARG A 79 -26.74 -17.68 4.47
CA ARG A 79 -27.13 -18.99 5.02
C ARG A 79 -26.55 -20.17 4.23
N GLN A 80 -26.53 -20.10 2.90
CA GLN A 80 -25.90 -21.12 2.06
C GLN A 80 -24.40 -21.29 2.34
N THR A 81 -23.72 -20.20 2.71
CA THR A 81 -22.28 -20.24 3.07
C THR A 81 -22.00 -20.67 4.51
N GLY A 82 -23.06 -20.95 5.29
CA GLY A 82 -22.99 -21.40 6.68
C GLY A 82 -23.00 -20.28 7.72
N LEU A 83 -23.39 -19.05 7.35
CA LEU A 83 -23.58 -17.93 8.27
C LEU A 83 -25.06 -17.79 8.61
N ASP A 84 -25.41 -17.70 9.89
CA ASP A 84 -26.78 -17.36 10.28
C ASP A 84 -26.98 -15.85 10.16
N ALA A 85 -27.86 -15.43 9.26
CA ALA A 85 -28.15 -14.03 8.98
C ALA A 85 -29.65 -13.73 9.09
N ARG A 86 -29.97 -12.52 9.53
CA ARG A 86 -31.32 -11.98 9.66
C ARG A 86 -31.38 -10.58 9.08
N CYS A 87 -32.43 -10.31 8.28
CA CYS A 87 -32.77 -8.93 7.89
C CYS A 87 -33.48 -8.29 9.07
N VAL A 88 -32.98 -7.16 9.53
CA VAL A 88 -33.51 -6.45 10.69
C VAL A 88 -33.59 -4.96 10.39
N GLU A 89 -34.53 -4.30 11.05
CA GLU A 89 -34.56 -2.85 11.16
C GLU A 89 -34.04 -2.48 12.55
N MET A 90 -33.05 -1.59 12.63
CA MET A 90 -32.47 -1.20 13.90
C MET A 90 -32.13 0.28 13.97
N GLU A 91 -32.27 0.85 15.16
CA GLU A 91 -31.84 2.21 15.42
C GLU A 91 -30.31 2.32 15.51
N VAL A 92 -29.82 3.53 15.24
CA VAL A 92 -28.40 3.88 15.44
C VAL A 92 -27.96 3.63 16.89
N SER A 93 -28.88 3.78 17.85
CA SER A 93 -28.66 3.50 19.27
C SER A 93 -28.27 2.03 19.52
N PHE A 94 -28.87 1.08 18.80
CA PHE A 94 -28.55 -0.35 18.90
C PHE A 94 -27.25 -0.69 18.18
N LEU A 95 -26.98 -0.05 17.03
CA LEU A 95 -25.73 -0.21 16.29
C LEU A 95 -24.49 0.11 17.14
N ARG A 96 -24.62 0.99 18.15
CA ARG A 96 -23.57 1.30 19.14
C ARG A 96 -23.12 0.10 19.96
N THR A 97 -24.00 -0.87 20.18
CA THR A 97 -23.76 -2.03 21.05
C THR A 97 -23.26 -3.25 20.29
N ILE A 98 -23.37 -3.24 18.97
CA ILE A 98 -22.96 -4.35 18.12
C ILE A 98 -21.43 -4.38 17.98
N THR A 99 -20.84 -5.52 18.29
CA THR A 99 -19.39 -5.78 18.18
C THR A 99 -19.01 -6.64 16.97
N ALA A 100 -19.99 -7.11 16.21
CA ALA A 100 -19.81 -7.93 15.01
C ALA A 100 -20.06 -7.10 13.73
N PRO A 101 -19.48 -7.47 12.57
CA PRO A 101 -19.75 -6.77 11.33
C PRO A 101 -21.21 -6.95 10.88
N VAL A 102 -21.81 -5.87 10.39
CA VAL A 102 -23.21 -5.81 9.93
C VAL A 102 -23.24 -5.16 8.54
N ILE A 103 -24.08 -5.64 7.63
CA ILE A 103 -24.29 -4.96 6.33
C ILE A 103 -25.42 -3.96 6.50
N LEU A 104 -25.17 -2.68 6.23
CA LEU A 104 -26.17 -1.61 6.23
C LEU A 104 -26.64 -1.34 4.81
N HIS A 105 -27.94 -1.09 4.67
CA HIS A 105 -28.55 -0.61 3.43
C HIS A 105 -28.70 0.91 3.49
N LEU A 106 -27.79 1.61 2.81
CA LEU A 106 -27.71 3.07 2.82
C LEU A 106 -28.35 3.64 1.55
N SER A 107 -28.94 4.81 1.68
CA SER A 107 -29.36 5.63 0.54
C SER A 107 -28.25 6.64 0.26
N ALA A 108 -27.63 6.54 -0.92
CA ALA A 108 -26.64 7.51 -1.36
C ALA A 108 -27.29 8.89 -1.54
N GLU A 109 -26.50 9.97 -1.46
CA GLU A 109 -26.99 11.33 -1.74
C GLU A 109 -27.55 11.49 -3.17
N SER A 110 -27.21 10.58 -4.09
CA SER A 110 -27.78 10.49 -5.44
C SER A 110 -29.17 9.84 -5.51
N GLY A 111 -29.69 9.30 -4.39
CA GLY A 111 -30.95 8.56 -4.33
C GLY A 111 -30.83 7.06 -4.63
N GLU A 112 -29.63 6.58 -4.96
CA GLU A 112 -29.37 5.17 -5.26
C GLU A 112 -29.16 4.36 -3.97
N SER A 113 -29.62 3.10 -3.96
CA SER A 113 -29.45 2.18 -2.84
C SER A 113 -28.05 1.57 -2.88
N HIS A 114 -27.35 1.54 -1.74
CA HIS A 114 -25.98 1.04 -1.66
C HIS A 114 -25.74 0.26 -0.36
N TYR A 115 -24.99 -0.84 -0.46
CA TYR A 115 -24.63 -1.65 0.70
C TYR A 115 -23.23 -1.32 1.21
N GLN A 116 -23.09 -1.21 2.54
CA GLN A 116 -21.79 -1.04 3.19
C GLN A 116 -21.70 -1.91 4.45
N VAL A 117 -20.48 -2.36 4.80
CA VAL A 117 -20.26 -3.14 6.03
C VAL A 117 -19.85 -2.21 7.17
N CYS A 118 -20.58 -2.23 8.28
CA CYS A 118 -20.19 -1.58 9.53
C CYS A 118 -19.45 -2.57 10.43
N TYR A 119 -18.22 -2.25 10.84
CA TYR A 119 -17.40 -3.08 11.73
C TYR A 119 -17.45 -2.65 13.20
N GLY A 120 -18.29 -1.65 13.53
CA GLY A 120 -18.47 -1.15 14.89
C GLY A 120 -18.26 0.36 15.02
N SER A 121 -18.49 0.86 16.24
CA SER A 121 -18.44 2.28 16.58
C SER A 121 -17.35 2.59 17.61
N ARG A 122 -16.80 3.81 17.57
CA ARG A 122 -15.89 4.34 18.60
C ARG A 122 -16.26 5.76 18.99
N GLN A 123 -15.98 6.09 20.25
CA GLN A 123 -16.08 7.47 20.73
C GLN A 123 -14.79 8.23 20.40
N THR A 124 -14.90 9.40 19.79
CA THR A 124 -13.79 10.35 19.58
C THR A 124 -14.07 11.66 20.31
N TRP A 125 -13.06 12.52 20.43
CA TRP A 125 -13.19 13.89 20.94
C TRP A 125 -14.19 14.77 20.14
N ARG A 126 -14.52 14.40 18.89
CA ARG A 126 -15.49 15.10 18.04
C ARG A 126 -16.87 14.42 18.01
N GLY A 127 -17.08 13.39 18.83
CA GLY A 127 -18.30 12.58 18.83
C GLY A 127 -18.04 11.13 18.40
N ARG A 128 -19.11 10.35 18.20
CA ARG A 128 -19.02 8.95 17.81
C ARG A 128 -18.83 8.80 16.30
N VAL A 129 -17.92 7.91 15.92
CA VAL A 129 -17.64 7.55 14.52
C VAL A 129 -17.76 6.04 14.32
N TYR A 130 -18.23 5.65 13.15
CA TYR A 130 -18.42 4.26 12.74
C TYR A 130 -17.36 3.89 11.71
N LEU A 131 -16.81 2.68 11.84
CA LEU A 131 -15.88 2.15 10.86
C LEU A 131 -16.66 1.38 9.79
N MET A 132 -16.73 1.97 8.61
CA MET A 132 -17.50 1.48 7.48
C MET A 132 -16.56 0.94 6.40
N ALA A 133 -16.96 -0.10 5.68
CA ALA A 133 -16.32 -0.51 4.44
C ALA A 133 -17.32 -0.41 3.30
N ASP A 134 -16.99 0.48 2.38
CA ASP A 134 -17.75 0.69 1.16
C ASP A 134 -17.07 -0.04 -0.01
N PRO A 135 -17.72 -1.03 -0.64
CA PRO A 135 -17.17 -1.78 -1.76
C PRO A 135 -16.78 -0.92 -2.98
N ALA A 136 -17.40 0.24 -3.16
CA ALA A 136 -17.09 1.19 -4.23
C ALA A 136 -15.95 2.15 -3.85
N ARG A 137 -15.87 2.54 -2.55
CA ARG A 137 -14.87 3.49 -2.03
C ARG A 137 -13.67 2.78 -1.42
N GLN A 138 -13.75 2.49 -0.13
CA GLN A 138 -12.82 1.74 0.70
C GLN A 138 -13.35 1.66 2.15
N VAL A 139 -12.55 1.10 3.06
CA VAL A 139 -12.76 1.21 4.51
C VAL A 139 -12.57 2.66 4.95
N HIS A 140 -13.59 3.33 5.46
CA HIS A 140 -13.57 4.72 5.89
C HIS A 140 -14.28 4.92 7.24
N GLU A 141 -14.04 6.06 7.87
CA GLU A 141 -14.73 6.44 9.10
C GLU A 141 -15.87 7.41 8.79
N LEU A 142 -17.05 7.15 9.37
CA LEU A 142 -18.25 7.95 9.15
C LEU A 142 -18.78 8.48 10.49
N PRO A 143 -18.95 9.81 10.67
CA PRO A 143 -19.52 10.36 11.89
C PRO A 143 -21.00 9.98 12.02
N GLU A 144 -21.47 9.81 13.26
CA GLU A 144 -22.84 9.35 13.54
C GLU A 144 -23.93 10.23 12.91
N ALA A 145 -23.73 11.55 12.90
CA ALA A 145 -24.67 12.49 12.31
C ALA A 145 -24.83 12.31 10.79
N GLU A 146 -23.75 11.92 10.12
CA GLU A 146 -23.76 11.65 8.67
C GLU A 146 -24.35 10.26 8.40
N LEU A 147 -23.98 9.26 9.20
CA LEU A 147 -24.58 7.93 9.12
C LEU A 147 -26.10 7.97 9.27
N SER A 148 -26.60 8.74 10.25
CA SER A 148 -28.04 8.87 10.50
C SER A 148 -28.79 9.52 9.32
N ARG A 149 -28.12 10.35 8.52
CA ARG A 149 -28.69 10.94 7.31
C ARG A 149 -28.71 9.96 6.14
N LEU A 150 -27.63 9.19 5.97
CA LEU A 150 -27.48 8.23 4.88
C LEU A 150 -28.25 6.92 5.12
N TRP A 151 -28.53 6.59 6.38
CA TRP A 151 -29.22 5.37 6.78
C TRP A 151 -30.68 5.62 7.17
N SER A 152 -31.42 6.28 6.29
CA SER A 152 -32.85 6.57 6.50
C SER A 152 -33.72 5.32 6.61
N SER A 153 -33.32 4.23 5.94
CA SER A 153 -34.11 2.98 5.89
C SER A 153 -34.02 2.14 7.16
N HIS A 154 -33.04 2.40 8.04
CA HIS A 154 -32.74 1.58 9.24
C HIS A 154 -32.55 0.07 8.98
N ALA A 155 -32.52 -0.35 7.71
CA ALA A 155 -32.45 -1.73 7.30
C ALA A 155 -31.00 -2.23 7.30
N ALA A 156 -30.79 -3.42 7.86
CA ALA A 156 -29.50 -4.06 7.96
C ALA A 156 -29.60 -5.58 7.88
N LEU A 157 -28.51 -6.21 7.45
CA LEU A 157 -28.29 -7.64 7.57
C LEU A 157 -27.43 -7.90 8.81
N TYR A 158 -28.08 -8.38 9.88
CA TYR A 158 -27.43 -8.78 11.11
C TYR A 158 -27.02 -10.26 11.03
N LEU A 159 -25.81 -10.57 11.47
CA LEU A 159 -25.30 -11.93 11.47
C LEU A 159 -25.14 -12.44 12.90
N GLU A 160 -25.74 -13.59 13.18
CA GLU A 160 -25.70 -14.24 14.48
C GLU A 160 -24.48 -15.16 14.56
N LYS A 161 -23.72 -15.05 15.68
CA LYS A 161 -22.58 -15.92 16.00
C LYS A 161 -21.51 -16.00 14.90
N LEU A 162 -20.99 -14.85 14.45
CA LEU A 162 -19.80 -14.83 13.60
C LEU A 162 -18.61 -15.50 14.33
N PRO A 163 -17.91 -16.47 13.69
CA PRO A 163 -16.66 -16.98 14.23
C PRO A 163 -15.65 -15.84 14.37
N GLN A 164 -14.82 -15.92 15.43
CA GLN A 164 -13.83 -14.90 15.68
C GLN A 164 -12.87 -14.74 14.49
N PRO A 165 -12.40 -13.49 14.23
CA PRO A 165 -11.55 -13.18 13.10
C PRO A 165 -10.35 -14.13 12.94
N HIS A 166 -10.25 -14.81 11.80
CA HIS A 166 -9.13 -15.71 11.54
C HIS A 166 -7.91 -14.95 10.99
N ARG A 167 -6.86 -14.81 11.81
CA ARG A 167 -5.66 -13.98 11.54
C ARG A 167 -4.69 -14.56 10.49
N LYS A 168 -5.00 -15.69 9.84
CA LYS A 168 -4.06 -16.41 8.95
C LYS A 168 -3.82 -15.77 7.58
N LEU A 169 -4.59 -14.77 7.17
CA LEU A 169 -4.56 -14.22 5.81
C LEU A 169 -3.32 -13.37 5.48
N THR A 170 -2.54 -12.89 6.45
CA THR A 170 -1.52 -11.84 6.20
C THR A 170 -0.26 -12.35 5.47
N LEU A 171 0.17 -13.60 5.70
CA LEU A 171 1.38 -14.17 5.10
C LEU A 171 1.20 -14.55 3.61
N MET A 172 -0.03 -14.87 3.16
CA MET A 172 -0.30 -15.27 1.78
C MET A 172 -0.37 -14.10 0.77
N ARG A 173 -0.45 -12.85 1.22
CA ARG A 173 -0.69 -11.68 0.33
C ARG A 173 0.55 -11.28 -0.48
N TRP A 174 1.73 -11.37 0.12
CA TRP A 174 3.00 -11.14 -0.59
C TRP A 174 3.24 -12.20 -1.67
N ALA A 175 2.80 -13.43 -1.41
CA ALA A 175 2.85 -14.50 -2.39
C ALA A 175 1.96 -14.21 -3.60
N ALA A 176 0.86 -13.45 -3.48
CA ALA A 176 0.05 -13.06 -4.64
C ALA A 176 0.84 -12.19 -5.62
N LEU A 177 1.58 -11.19 -5.13
CA LEU A 177 2.42 -10.32 -5.97
C LEU A 177 3.53 -11.12 -6.67
N LEU A 178 4.16 -12.06 -5.94
CA LEU A 178 5.22 -12.92 -6.48
C LEU A 178 4.68 -14.01 -7.42
N LYS A 179 3.49 -14.58 -7.16
CA LYS A 179 2.85 -15.59 -8.02
C LYS A 179 2.41 -15.03 -9.37
N LEU A 180 1.94 -13.78 -9.40
CA LEU A 180 1.58 -13.09 -10.65
C LEU A 180 2.80 -12.91 -11.57
N GLY A 181 3.97 -12.74 -10.97
CA GLY A 181 5.24 -12.57 -11.66
C GLY A 181 6.07 -13.84 -11.64
N HIS A 182 5.66 -14.89 -12.37
CA HIS A 182 6.52 -16.06 -12.63
C HIS A 182 7.83 -15.60 -13.33
N TYR A 183 8.80 -15.13 -12.56
CA TYR A 183 10.08 -14.62 -13.04
C TYR A 183 11.08 -15.77 -13.09
N PRO A 184 11.96 -15.81 -14.11
CA PRO A 184 13.13 -16.66 -14.04
C PRO A 184 13.98 -16.20 -12.84
N ALA A 185 14.29 -17.12 -11.93
CA ALA A 185 15.02 -16.83 -10.69
C ALA A 185 16.33 -16.05 -10.95
N GLY A 186 16.98 -16.27 -12.09
CA GLY A 186 18.19 -15.55 -12.50
C GLY A 186 18.03 -14.02 -12.62
N LEU A 187 16.86 -13.52 -13.05
CA LEU A 187 16.61 -12.07 -13.14
C LEU A 187 16.37 -11.44 -11.75
N MET A 188 15.85 -12.23 -10.79
CA MET A 188 15.63 -11.72 -9.44
C MET A 188 16.95 -11.55 -8.67
N VAL A 189 17.95 -12.39 -8.96
CA VAL A 189 19.27 -12.30 -8.35
C VAL A 189 20.16 -11.27 -9.05
N SER A 190 19.99 -11.04 -10.35
CA SER A 190 20.87 -10.12 -11.09
C SER A 190 20.71 -8.65 -10.67
N ILE A 191 19.51 -8.18 -10.36
CA ILE A 191 19.26 -6.79 -9.94
C ILE A 191 19.96 -6.44 -8.61
N PRO A 192 19.78 -7.18 -7.50
CA PRO A 192 20.50 -6.89 -6.26
C PRO A 192 22.02 -7.06 -6.45
N LEU A 193 22.47 -8.03 -7.26
CA LEU A 193 23.89 -8.20 -7.54
C LEU A 193 24.50 -7.01 -8.31
N LEU A 194 23.82 -6.51 -9.34
CA LEU A 194 24.24 -5.31 -10.09
C LEU A 194 24.25 -4.08 -9.19
N SER A 195 23.23 -3.95 -8.31
CA SER A 195 23.15 -2.85 -7.35
C SER A 195 24.29 -2.89 -6.35
N LEU A 196 24.60 -4.09 -5.84
CA LEU A 196 25.76 -4.31 -4.99
C LEU A 196 27.05 -3.94 -5.71
N GLY A 197 27.21 -4.37 -6.98
CA GLY A 197 28.30 -3.96 -7.84
C GLY A 197 28.45 -2.44 -7.91
N THR A 198 27.37 -1.69 -8.20
CA THR A 198 27.42 -0.22 -8.28
C THR A 198 27.86 0.45 -6.98
N ALA A 199 27.51 -0.11 -5.82
CA ALA A 199 27.95 0.44 -4.54
C ALA A 199 29.37 0.04 -4.19
N LEU A 200 29.81 -1.18 -4.53
CA LEU A 200 31.21 -1.58 -4.38
C LEU A 200 32.12 -0.69 -5.23
N PHE A 201 31.74 -0.38 -6.47
CA PHE A 201 32.45 0.61 -7.28
C PHE A 201 32.39 2.02 -6.65
N GLY A 202 31.27 2.41 -6.05
CA GLY A 202 31.15 3.69 -5.34
C GLY A 202 32.05 3.78 -4.11
N ALA A 203 32.08 2.74 -3.27
CA ALA A 203 32.94 2.64 -2.09
C ALA A 203 34.41 2.58 -2.50
N GLY A 204 34.75 1.79 -3.52
CA GLY A 204 36.09 1.74 -4.09
C GLY A 204 36.56 3.10 -4.62
N LEU A 205 35.69 3.84 -5.32
CA LEU A 205 35.99 5.19 -5.79
C LEU A 205 36.31 6.14 -4.62
N SER A 206 35.53 6.07 -3.54
CA SER A 206 35.76 6.86 -2.33
C SER A 206 37.08 6.48 -1.65
N TRP A 207 37.38 5.19 -1.55
CA TRP A 207 38.64 4.69 -0.98
C TRP A 207 39.87 5.14 -1.78
N VAL A 208 39.83 5.03 -3.12
CA VAL A 208 40.91 5.46 -4.01
C VAL A 208 41.16 6.96 -3.89
N LEU A 209 40.08 7.76 -3.81
CA LEU A 209 40.19 9.20 -3.60
C LEU A 209 40.86 9.53 -2.26
N GLN A 210 40.49 8.81 -1.19
CA GLN A 210 41.09 9.01 0.13
C GLN A 210 42.58 8.67 0.17
N GLN A 211 43.01 7.58 -0.47
CA GLN A 211 44.43 7.27 -0.57
C GLN A 211 45.19 8.33 -1.38
N GLY A 212 44.64 8.77 -2.50
CA GLY A 212 45.26 9.82 -3.32
C GLY A 212 45.47 11.14 -2.57
N LEU A 213 44.60 11.47 -1.61
CA LEU A 213 44.72 12.67 -0.79
C LEU A 213 45.68 12.52 0.39
N ASN A 214 45.81 11.31 0.95
CA ASN A 214 46.65 11.07 2.13
C ASN A 214 48.13 10.88 1.77
N ASP A 215 48.44 10.37 0.58
CA ASP A 215 49.81 10.12 0.14
C ASP A 215 50.32 11.21 -0.83
N PRO A 216 51.17 12.16 -0.38
CA PRO A 216 51.65 13.25 -1.23
C PRO A 216 52.51 12.80 -2.42
N SER A 217 53.02 11.57 -2.41
CA SER A 217 53.71 10.94 -3.54
C SER A 217 52.77 10.65 -4.72
N LEU A 218 51.47 10.44 -4.47
CA LEU A 218 50.48 10.18 -5.51
C LEU A 218 50.04 11.45 -6.24
N LEU A 219 50.32 12.64 -5.67
CA LEU A 219 50.02 13.95 -6.24
C LEU A 219 51.06 14.43 -7.28
N GLN A 220 52.09 13.62 -7.56
CA GLN A 220 53.07 13.93 -8.61
C GLN A 220 52.45 13.76 -10.01
N GLY A 221 52.74 14.67 -10.95
CA GLY A 221 51.96 14.86 -12.19
C GLY A 221 51.64 13.61 -13.02
N ARG A 222 52.58 12.66 -13.16
CA ARG A 222 52.35 11.40 -13.89
C ARG A 222 51.42 10.43 -13.13
N VAL A 223 51.59 10.33 -11.82
CA VAL A 223 50.78 9.45 -10.95
C VAL A 223 49.39 10.03 -10.74
N LEU A 224 49.29 11.35 -10.62
CA LEU A 224 48.01 12.08 -10.56
C LEU A 224 47.20 11.85 -11.84
N GLY A 225 47.83 11.92 -13.01
CA GLY A 225 47.18 11.62 -14.29
C GLY A 225 46.63 10.19 -14.35
N ALA A 226 47.41 9.20 -13.87
CA ALA A 226 46.97 7.81 -13.79
C ALA A 226 45.82 7.60 -12.79
N LEU A 227 45.86 8.27 -11.63
CA LEU A 227 44.81 8.24 -10.62
C LEU A 227 43.49 8.83 -11.15
N LEU A 228 43.55 10.00 -11.78
CA LEU A 228 42.38 10.64 -12.38
C LEU A 228 41.79 9.77 -13.50
N PHE A 229 42.63 9.14 -14.31
CA PHE A 229 42.19 8.20 -15.33
C PHE A 229 41.50 6.96 -14.72
N LEU A 230 42.05 6.40 -13.64
CA LEU A 230 41.43 5.28 -12.92
C LEU A 230 40.07 5.68 -12.32
N LEU A 231 39.97 6.85 -11.70
CA LEU A 231 38.70 7.37 -11.16
C LEU A 231 37.66 7.58 -12.26
N LEU A 232 38.08 8.11 -13.43
CA LEU A 232 37.22 8.24 -14.60
C LEU A 232 36.74 6.87 -15.08
N LEU A 233 37.65 5.91 -15.23
CA LEU A 233 37.34 4.56 -15.69
C LEU A 233 36.36 3.85 -14.74
N MET A 234 36.60 3.91 -13.43
CA MET A 234 35.70 3.36 -12.42
C MET A 234 34.32 4.03 -12.45
N SER A 235 34.26 5.35 -12.66
CA SER A 235 33.01 6.11 -12.74
C SER A 235 32.20 5.74 -13.99
N VAL A 236 32.87 5.60 -15.14
CA VAL A 236 32.25 5.15 -16.39
C VAL A 236 31.72 3.72 -16.25
N PHE A 237 32.51 2.81 -15.67
CA PHE A 237 32.07 1.43 -15.46
C PHE A 237 30.87 1.35 -14.50
N LYS A 238 30.92 2.09 -13.38
CA LYS A 238 29.77 2.22 -12.46
C LYS A 238 28.52 2.73 -13.18
N SER A 239 28.66 3.73 -14.04
CA SER A 239 27.56 4.28 -14.83
C SER A 239 26.98 3.22 -15.79
N LEU A 240 27.84 2.47 -16.48
CA LEU A 240 27.44 1.38 -17.37
C LEU A 240 26.65 0.29 -16.63
N VAL A 241 27.11 -0.14 -15.46
CA VAL A 241 26.39 -1.10 -14.60
C VAL A 241 25.03 -0.54 -14.18
N THR A 242 24.95 0.76 -13.89
CA THR A 242 23.69 1.43 -13.53
C THR A 242 22.70 1.46 -14.70
N VAL A 243 23.18 1.74 -15.92
CA VAL A 243 22.37 1.70 -17.15
C VAL A 243 21.88 0.28 -17.42
N LEU A 244 22.76 -0.72 -17.31
CA LEU A 244 22.40 -2.13 -17.49
C LEU A 244 21.31 -2.57 -16.50
N ARG A 245 21.46 -2.20 -15.22
CA ARG A 245 20.44 -2.43 -14.19
C ARG A 245 19.10 -1.81 -14.57
N GLN A 246 19.09 -0.55 -15.00
CA GLN A 246 17.86 0.16 -15.36
C GLN A 246 17.20 -0.45 -16.61
N TYR A 247 17.99 -0.88 -17.58
CA TYR A 247 17.51 -1.60 -18.76
C TYR A 247 16.79 -2.91 -18.36
N ILE A 248 17.42 -3.74 -17.52
CA ILE A 248 16.82 -5.00 -17.03
C ILE A 248 15.51 -4.74 -16.30
N LEU A 249 15.49 -3.75 -15.40
CA LEU A 249 14.29 -3.38 -14.65
C LEU A 249 13.14 -2.97 -15.58
N THR A 250 13.45 -2.16 -16.60
CA THR A 250 12.47 -1.69 -17.58
C THR A 250 11.89 -2.84 -18.40
N GLN A 251 12.73 -3.78 -18.84
CA GLN A 251 12.28 -4.97 -19.56
C GLN A 251 11.35 -5.85 -18.72
N ILE A 252 11.62 -5.97 -17.42
CA ILE A 252 10.75 -6.69 -16.48
C ILE A 252 9.37 -6.00 -16.42
N THR A 253 9.33 -4.69 -16.18
CA THR A 253 8.08 -3.92 -16.10
C THR A 253 7.26 -4.04 -17.39
N LEU A 254 7.91 -3.97 -18.56
CA LEU A 254 7.25 -4.12 -19.86
C LEU A 254 6.64 -5.53 -20.04
N ARG A 255 7.38 -6.60 -19.74
CA ARG A 255 6.87 -7.98 -19.85
C ARG A 255 5.69 -8.24 -18.92
N ILE A 256 5.75 -7.74 -17.68
CA ILE A 256 4.64 -7.84 -16.73
C ILE A 256 3.42 -7.11 -17.29
N SER A 257 3.60 -5.89 -17.79
CA SER A 257 2.53 -5.08 -18.35
C SER A 257 1.84 -5.79 -19.51
N GLN A 258 2.62 -6.35 -20.44
CA GLN A 258 2.11 -7.13 -21.56
C GLN A 258 1.32 -8.36 -21.09
N ARG A 259 1.81 -9.10 -20.08
CA ARG A 259 1.13 -10.30 -19.57
C ARG A 259 -0.17 -9.99 -18.83
N LEU A 260 -0.19 -8.94 -18.00
CA LEU A 260 -1.39 -8.51 -17.30
C LEU A 260 -2.44 -8.00 -18.30
N MET A 261 -2.01 -7.22 -19.29
CA MET A 261 -2.87 -6.72 -20.34
C MET A 261 -3.45 -7.86 -21.19
N SER A 262 -2.62 -8.83 -21.60
CA SER A 262 -3.10 -9.96 -22.41
C SER A 262 -4.10 -10.83 -21.65
N ARG A 263 -3.87 -11.08 -20.36
CA ARG A 263 -4.84 -11.77 -19.48
C ARG A 263 -6.15 -11.02 -19.36
N PHE A 264 -6.08 -9.71 -19.12
CA PHE A 264 -7.26 -8.86 -19.04
C PHE A 264 -8.06 -8.87 -20.35
N LEU A 265 -7.40 -8.65 -21.48
CA LEU A 265 -8.05 -8.69 -22.79
C LEU A 265 -8.64 -10.07 -23.06
N SER A 266 -7.92 -11.15 -22.75
CA SER A 266 -8.45 -12.50 -22.91
C SER A 266 -9.67 -12.76 -22.03
N ALA A 267 -9.72 -12.22 -20.81
CA ALA A 267 -10.87 -12.37 -19.91
C ALA A 267 -12.08 -11.55 -20.36
N VAL A 268 -11.85 -10.31 -20.81
CA VAL A 268 -12.92 -9.41 -21.30
C VAL A 268 -13.52 -9.91 -22.62
N PHE A 269 -12.69 -10.44 -23.51
CA PHE A 269 -13.10 -10.91 -24.85
C PHE A 269 -13.23 -12.44 -24.93
N ALA A 270 -13.19 -13.16 -23.79
CA ALA A 270 -13.35 -14.63 -23.78
C ALA A 270 -14.76 -15.02 -24.26
N PRO A 271 -14.89 -16.00 -25.17
CA PRO A 271 -16.17 -16.43 -25.72
C PRO A 271 -17.05 -17.23 -24.74
N THR A 272 -16.57 -17.55 -23.54
CA THR A 272 -17.27 -18.43 -22.58
C THR A 272 -17.37 -17.80 -21.19
N GLY A 273 -18.57 -17.31 -20.82
CA GLY A 273 -19.13 -17.55 -19.49
C GLY A 273 -18.93 -16.51 -18.37
N MET A 274 -18.59 -15.25 -18.64
CA MET A 274 -18.90 -14.18 -17.68
C MET A 274 -20.32 -13.64 -17.91
N PRO A 275 -21.04 -13.16 -16.88
CA PRO A 275 -22.42 -12.69 -17.04
C PRO A 275 -22.50 -11.64 -18.16
N LEU A 276 -23.54 -11.75 -18.98
CA LEU A 276 -23.83 -10.96 -20.20
C LEU A 276 -23.95 -9.43 -20.00
N SER A 277 -23.57 -8.90 -18.84
CA SER A 277 -23.43 -7.46 -18.62
C SER A 277 -22.02 -7.04 -18.96
N ALA A 278 -21.86 -6.24 -20.03
CA ALA A 278 -20.59 -5.62 -20.36
C ALA A 278 -20.05 -4.89 -19.10
N PRO A 279 -18.77 -5.06 -18.74
CA PRO A 279 -18.23 -4.41 -17.56
C PRO A 279 -18.36 -2.89 -17.70
N ASP A 280 -18.88 -2.25 -16.64
CA ASP A 280 -19.04 -0.80 -16.62
C ASP A 280 -17.72 -0.10 -16.98
N ARG A 281 -17.82 1.02 -17.71
CA ARG A 281 -16.64 1.83 -18.10
C ARG A 281 -15.76 2.17 -16.89
N VAL A 282 -16.40 2.41 -15.75
CA VAL A 282 -15.77 2.69 -14.46
C VAL A 282 -14.95 1.50 -13.96
N THR A 283 -15.50 0.28 -14.05
CA THR A 283 -14.82 -0.96 -13.67
C THR A 283 -13.58 -1.20 -14.50
N VAL A 284 -13.67 -1.08 -15.83
CA VAL A 284 -12.53 -1.25 -16.73
C VAL A 284 -11.42 -0.28 -16.38
N LYS A 285 -11.75 0.99 -16.15
CA LYS A 285 -10.79 2.03 -15.75
C LYS A 285 -10.07 1.65 -14.46
N TYR A 286 -10.79 1.19 -13.45
CA TYR A 286 -10.18 0.82 -12.17
C TYR A 286 -9.30 -0.43 -12.27
N GLN A 287 -9.66 -1.42 -13.09
CA GLN A 287 -8.81 -2.58 -13.32
C GLN A 287 -7.51 -2.21 -14.04
N LEU A 288 -7.55 -1.28 -15.00
CA LEU A 288 -6.34 -0.74 -15.65
C LEU A 288 -5.44 0.01 -14.65
N LEU A 289 -6.04 0.81 -13.76
CA LEU A 289 -5.29 1.48 -12.68
C LEU A 289 -4.66 0.47 -11.71
N ASP A 290 -5.37 -0.61 -11.39
CA ASP A 290 -4.84 -1.67 -10.51
C ASP A 290 -3.68 -2.42 -11.17
N MET A 291 -3.71 -2.66 -12.49
CA MET A 291 -2.55 -3.18 -13.22
C MET A 291 -1.34 -2.25 -13.14
N GLN A 292 -1.54 -0.93 -13.28
CA GLN A 292 -0.45 0.05 -13.13
C GLN A 292 0.14 0.01 -11.71
N LYS A 293 -0.69 -0.08 -10.67
CA LYS A 293 -0.23 -0.23 -9.28
C LYS A 293 0.57 -1.51 -9.07
N ILE A 294 0.13 -2.64 -9.63
CA ILE A 294 0.86 -3.91 -9.57
C ILE A 294 2.25 -3.77 -10.22
N GLN A 295 2.33 -3.13 -11.39
CA GLN A 295 3.61 -2.90 -12.09
C GLN A 295 4.56 -2.00 -11.30
N GLN A 296 4.04 -0.90 -10.74
CA GLN A 296 4.81 0.00 -9.89
C GLN A 296 5.31 -0.70 -8.62
N ALA A 297 4.47 -1.52 -7.99
CA ALA A 297 4.83 -2.29 -6.81
C ALA A 297 5.94 -3.31 -7.08
N ILE A 298 5.87 -4.04 -8.20
CA ILE A 298 6.92 -4.98 -8.57
C ILE A 298 8.23 -4.24 -8.83
N SER A 299 8.16 -3.11 -9.55
CA SER A 299 9.35 -2.30 -9.84
C SER A 299 9.96 -1.76 -8.55
N ALA A 300 9.15 -1.25 -7.62
CA ALA A 300 9.59 -0.77 -6.31
C ALA A 300 10.15 -1.90 -5.42
N PHE A 301 9.54 -3.07 -5.43
CA PHE A 301 10.02 -4.25 -4.71
C PHE A 301 11.41 -4.67 -5.20
N MET A 302 11.58 -4.84 -6.51
CA MET A 302 12.83 -5.31 -7.12
C MET A 302 13.95 -4.25 -7.05
N ALA A 303 13.62 -3.00 -7.40
CA ALA A 303 14.63 -1.95 -7.57
C ALA A 303 15.05 -1.29 -6.25
N VAL A 304 14.19 -1.26 -5.24
CA VAL A 304 14.43 -0.55 -3.99
C VAL A 304 14.42 -1.51 -2.80
N LEU A 305 13.31 -2.21 -2.55
CA LEU A 305 13.21 -3.02 -1.33
C LEU A 305 14.25 -4.14 -1.27
N LEU A 306 14.43 -4.86 -2.38
CA LEU A 306 15.40 -5.95 -2.48
C LEU A 306 16.84 -5.42 -2.60
N SER A 307 17.09 -4.50 -3.53
CA SER A 307 18.42 -3.91 -3.79
C SER A 307 18.95 -3.12 -2.60
N ASP A 308 18.23 -2.06 -2.22
CA ASP A 308 18.70 -1.10 -1.23
C ASP A 308 18.59 -1.69 0.18
N GLY A 309 17.62 -2.58 0.42
CA GLY A 309 17.55 -3.37 1.65
C GLY A 309 18.78 -4.26 1.84
N MET A 310 19.20 -4.99 0.79
CA MET A 310 20.41 -5.81 0.84
C MET A 310 21.68 -4.94 0.98
N MET A 311 21.71 -3.77 0.35
CA MET A 311 22.79 -2.78 0.53
C MET A 311 22.92 -2.36 1.99
N ILE A 312 21.81 -1.93 2.61
CA ILE A 312 21.79 -1.49 4.01
C ILE A 312 22.31 -2.60 4.92
N LEU A 313 21.88 -3.85 4.69
CA LEU A 313 22.36 -5.00 5.47
C LEU A 313 23.88 -5.22 5.33
N LEU A 314 24.43 -5.11 4.12
CA LEU A 314 25.86 -5.25 3.89
C LEU A 314 26.66 -4.11 4.55
N LEU A 315 26.21 -2.86 4.39
CA LEU A 315 26.85 -1.69 5.00
C LEU A 315 26.81 -1.78 6.54
N LEU A 316 25.66 -2.17 7.11
CA LEU A 316 25.52 -2.39 8.54
C LEU A 316 26.45 -3.49 9.04
N GLY A 317 26.55 -4.60 8.30
CA GLY A 317 27.49 -5.69 8.61
C GLY A 317 28.95 -5.21 8.63
N GLY A 318 29.35 -4.39 7.65
CA GLY A 318 30.68 -3.78 7.60
C GLY A 318 30.97 -2.87 8.79
N ILE A 319 30.02 -1.99 9.14
CA ILE A 319 30.14 -1.10 10.30
C ILE A 319 30.25 -1.91 11.60
N CYS A 320 29.39 -2.93 11.79
CA CYS A 320 29.42 -3.79 12.97
C CYS A 320 30.74 -4.54 13.13
N TYR A 321 31.38 -4.91 12.02
CA TYR A 321 32.69 -5.57 12.02
C TYR A 321 33.81 -4.61 12.46
N TRP A 322 33.83 -3.36 11.99
CA TRP A 322 34.87 -2.40 12.35
C TRP A 322 34.67 -1.76 13.72
N ILE A 323 33.48 -1.20 13.98
CA ILE A 323 33.15 -0.49 15.22
C ILE A 323 31.76 -0.97 15.68
N PRO A 324 31.68 -2.00 16.54
CA PRO A 324 30.42 -2.56 17.00
C PRO A 324 29.46 -1.53 17.62
N GLY A 325 29.99 -0.54 18.33
CA GLY A 325 29.20 0.55 18.91
C GLY A 325 28.52 1.44 17.86
N ALA A 326 29.18 1.72 16.74
CA ALA A 326 28.59 2.48 15.63
C ALA A 326 27.53 1.65 14.89
N GLY A 327 27.74 0.34 14.80
CA GLY A 327 26.78 -0.59 14.24
C GLY A 327 25.49 -0.67 15.06
N PHE A 328 25.60 -0.67 16.39
CA PHE A 328 24.44 -0.62 17.28
C PHE A 328 23.62 0.66 17.12
N LEU A 329 24.27 1.83 17.01
CA LEU A 329 23.58 3.11 16.77
C LEU A 329 22.79 3.09 15.44
N ASN A 330 23.44 2.65 14.35
CA ASN A 330 22.79 2.50 13.04
C ASN A 330 21.61 1.50 13.11
N ALA A 331 21.78 0.37 13.79
CA ALA A 331 20.72 -0.63 13.95
C ALA A 331 19.53 -0.06 14.74
N LEU A 332 19.79 0.72 15.80
CA LEU A 332 18.77 1.41 16.57
C LEU A 332 18.03 2.44 15.71
N TYR A 333 18.76 3.24 14.93
CA TYR A 333 18.18 4.18 13.95
C TYR A 333 17.23 3.46 12.98
N LEU A 334 17.70 2.37 12.34
CA LEU A 334 16.90 1.59 11.39
C LEU A 334 15.64 1.00 12.03
N LEU A 335 15.73 0.50 13.27
CA LEU A 335 14.60 -0.04 14.02
C LEU A 335 13.57 1.05 14.33
N LEU A 336 14.01 2.22 14.79
CA LEU A 336 13.14 3.35 15.09
C LEU A 336 12.41 3.85 13.83
N ILE A 337 13.15 4.06 12.74
CA ILE A 337 12.57 4.53 11.47
C ILE A 337 11.62 3.48 10.89
N SER A 338 11.99 2.21 10.89
CA SER A 338 11.13 1.12 10.41
C SER A 338 9.84 1.00 11.23
N SER A 339 9.89 1.21 12.55
CA SER A 339 8.71 1.27 13.42
C SER A 339 7.80 2.46 13.07
N VAL A 340 8.36 3.63 12.79
CA VAL A 340 7.60 4.82 12.36
C VAL A 340 6.91 4.58 11.01
N TYR A 341 7.64 4.06 10.02
CA TYR A 341 7.08 3.74 8.71
C TYR A 341 5.99 2.68 8.82
N TYR A 342 6.22 1.58 9.56
CA TYR A 342 5.24 0.51 9.74
C TYR A 342 3.92 1.03 10.35
N ARG A 343 4.01 1.88 11.40
CA ARG A 343 2.82 2.47 12.03
C ARG A 343 2.05 3.41 11.09
N ARG A 344 2.74 4.11 10.19
CA ARG A 344 2.11 5.05 9.25
C ARG A 344 1.68 4.43 7.93
N LEU A 345 2.22 3.27 7.57
CA LEU A 345 1.97 2.58 6.31
C LEU A 345 0.48 2.41 6.03
N THR A 346 -0.28 1.93 7.02
CA THR A 346 -1.73 1.73 6.86
C THR A 346 -2.47 3.04 6.57
N ALA A 347 -2.13 4.13 7.27
CA ALA A 347 -2.75 5.43 7.04
C ALA A 347 -2.36 6.01 5.67
N ALA A 348 -1.10 5.85 5.25
CA ALA A 348 -0.62 6.34 3.97
C ALA A 348 -1.32 5.64 2.79
N VAL A 349 -1.43 4.31 2.86
CA VAL A 349 -2.15 3.55 1.82
C VAL A 349 -3.63 3.90 1.80
N TYR A 350 -4.25 4.10 2.97
CA TYR A 350 -5.64 4.56 3.05
C TYR A 350 -5.82 5.95 2.41
N ALA A 351 -4.93 6.89 2.72
CA ALA A 351 -4.97 8.23 2.14
C ALA A 351 -4.81 8.20 0.60
N SER A 352 -3.88 7.39 0.10
CA SER A 352 -3.65 7.18 -1.34
C SER A 352 -4.89 6.60 -2.04
N ALA A 353 -5.51 5.58 -1.46
CA ALA A 353 -6.70 4.95 -2.03
C ALA A 353 -7.94 5.85 -1.95
N ARG A 354 -8.12 6.61 -0.86
CA ARG A 354 -9.14 7.65 -0.74
C ARG A 354 -8.98 8.72 -1.83
N LEU A 355 -7.76 9.20 -2.05
CA LEU A 355 -7.44 10.18 -3.08
C LEU A 355 -7.78 9.64 -4.49
N SER A 356 -7.39 8.40 -4.78
CA SER A 356 -7.71 7.73 -6.05
C SER A 356 -9.22 7.62 -6.27
N HIS A 357 -9.99 7.30 -5.23
CA HIS A 357 -11.44 7.25 -5.30
C HIS A 357 -12.07 8.63 -5.51
N LEU A 358 -11.68 9.64 -4.73
CA LEU A 358 -12.21 11.01 -4.87
C LEU A 358 -11.93 11.60 -6.24
N GLY A 359 -10.72 11.39 -6.77
CA GLY A 359 -10.37 11.77 -8.13
C GLY A 359 -11.22 11.04 -9.18
N GLY A 360 -11.37 9.72 -9.05
CA GLY A 360 -12.20 8.91 -9.95
C GLY A 360 -13.68 9.34 -9.94
N TYR A 361 -14.24 9.63 -8.77
CA TYR A 361 -15.60 10.11 -8.61
C TYR A 361 -15.81 11.50 -9.24
N ALA A 362 -14.88 12.43 -9.02
CA ALA A 362 -14.95 13.77 -9.60
C ALA A 362 -14.87 13.72 -11.13
N GLU A 363 -13.97 12.90 -11.68
CA GLU A 363 -13.82 12.69 -13.12
C GLU A 363 -15.06 12.05 -13.74
N ASP A 364 -15.59 10.98 -13.15
CA ASP A 364 -16.77 10.30 -13.67
C ASP A 364 -18.01 11.22 -13.69
N ARG A 365 -18.23 11.96 -12.60
CA ARG A 365 -19.32 12.94 -12.51
C ARG A 365 -19.18 14.05 -13.55
N LEU A 366 -17.96 14.52 -13.78
CA LEU A 366 -17.68 15.51 -14.82
C LEU A 366 -17.99 14.96 -16.21
N VAL A 367 -17.55 13.74 -16.53
CA VAL A 367 -17.85 13.10 -17.81
C VAL A 367 -19.36 12.94 -18.01
N ARG A 368 -20.10 12.50 -17.00
CA ARG A 368 -21.56 12.37 -17.06
C ARG A 368 -22.27 13.70 -17.32
N ASP A 369 -21.85 14.77 -16.66
CA ASP A 369 -22.43 16.10 -16.85
C ASP A 369 -22.05 16.68 -18.23
N VAL A 370 -20.82 16.47 -18.71
CA VAL A 370 -20.37 16.90 -20.06
C VAL A 370 -21.16 16.19 -21.16
N LEU A 371 -21.43 14.89 -21.03
CA LEU A 371 -22.27 14.16 -21.98
C LEU A 371 -23.72 14.65 -21.99
N ARG A 372 -24.18 15.32 -20.92
CA ARG A 372 -25.53 15.88 -20.78
C ARG A 372 -25.55 17.41 -20.85
N LEU A 373 -24.50 18.02 -21.41
CA LEU A 373 -24.31 19.46 -21.38
C LEU A 373 -25.48 20.24 -21.98
N GLU A 374 -26.04 19.74 -23.09
CA GLU A 374 -27.20 20.37 -23.72
C GLU A 374 -28.44 20.37 -22.81
N ALA A 375 -28.71 19.25 -22.14
CA ALA A 375 -29.84 19.14 -21.21
C ALA A 375 -29.66 20.06 -20.00
N ILE A 376 -28.43 20.14 -19.46
CA ILE A 376 -28.09 21.03 -18.35
C ILE A 376 -28.24 22.49 -18.75
N ARG A 377 -27.81 22.86 -19.96
CA ARG A 377 -27.95 24.22 -20.49
C ARG A 377 -29.41 24.60 -20.71
N ARG A 378 -30.23 23.68 -21.22
CA ARG A 378 -31.68 23.89 -21.37
C ARG A 378 -32.41 24.05 -20.02
N ALA A 379 -31.88 23.42 -18.96
CA ALA A 379 -32.43 23.51 -17.61
C ALA A 379 -31.90 24.72 -16.80
N ASP A 380 -31.02 25.56 -17.37
CA ASP A 380 -30.36 26.70 -16.72
C ASP A 380 -29.59 26.34 -15.43
N LEU A 381 -29.05 25.12 -15.37
CA LEU A 381 -28.31 24.59 -14.20
C LEU A 381 -26.77 24.70 -14.36
N SER A 382 -26.28 25.46 -15.33
CA SER A 382 -24.86 25.52 -15.71
C SER A 382 -23.96 26.03 -14.58
N GLU A 383 -24.30 27.17 -13.97
CA GLU A 383 -23.52 27.77 -12.87
C GLU A 383 -23.56 26.91 -11.60
N LEU A 384 -24.72 26.31 -11.28
CA LEU A 384 -24.82 25.38 -10.15
C LEU A 384 -23.89 24.18 -10.36
N ARG A 385 -23.92 23.55 -11.54
CA ARG A 385 -23.07 22.40 -11.86
C ARG A 385 -21.60 22.75 -11.85
N LYS A 386 -21.23 23.91 -12.36
CA LYS A 386 -19.85 24.44 -12.31
C LYS A 386 -19.37 24.58 -10.86
N SER A 387 -20.17 25.17 -9.97
CA SER A 387 -19.82 25.31 -8.55
C SER A 387 -19.61 23.96 -7.84
N VAL A 388 -20.43 22.95 -8.18
CA VAL A 388 -20.27 21.58 -7.67
C VAL A 388 -18.96 20.96 -8.13
N HIS A 389 -18.61 21.10 -9.41
CA HIS A 389 -17.34 20.59 -9.95
C HIS A 389 -16.13 21.29 -9.35
N GLN A 390 -16.19 22.61 -9.15
CA GLN A 390 -15.15 23.37 -8.44
C GLN A 390 -14.97 22.87 -7.01
N THR A 391 -16.06 22.72 -6.26
CA THR A 391 -16.03 22.21 -4.88
C THR A 391 -15.43 20.80 -4.81
N ASN A 392 -15.80 19.91 -5.75
CA ASN A 392 -15.24 18.56 -5.81
C ASN A 392 -13.74 18.59 -6.12
N HIS A 393 -13.31 19.46 -7.04
CA HIS A 393 -11.89 19.62 -7.38
C HIS A 393 -11.08 20.16 -6.19
N GLU A 394 -11.59 21.18 -5.48
CA GLU A 394 -10.96 21.72 -4.28
C GLU A 394 -10.81 20.66 -3.18
N ARG A 395 -11.81 19.80 -2.99
CA ARG A 395 -11.72 18.67 -2.05
C ARG A 395 -10.60 17.70 -2.43
N VAL A 396 -10.47 17.34 -3.71
CA VAL A 396 -9.38 16.48 -4.20
C VAL A 396 -8.02 17.12 -3.96
N LEU A 397 -7.88 18.42 -4.28
CA LEU A 397 -6.64 19.17 -4.05
C LEU A 397 -6.29 19.28 -2.57
N ALA A 398 -7.27 19.51 -1.70
CA ALA A 398 -7.07 19.58 -0.26
C ALA A 398 -6.54 18.26 0.31
N ASP A 399 -7.14 17.13 -0.09
CA ASP A 399 -6.70 15.80 0.36
C ASP A 399 -5.32 15.43 -0.21
N LEU A 400 -5.04 15.79 -1.48
CA LEU A 400 -3.73 15.64 -2.12
C LEU A 400 -2.66 16.44 -1.37
N LYS A 401 -2.94 17.71 -1.05
CA LYS A 401 -2.05 18.58 -0.29
C LYS A 401 -1.77 18.00 1.10
N ASN A 402 -2.79 17.55 1.81
CA ASN A 402 -2.64 16.98 3.15
C ASN A 402 -1.79 15.70 3.13
N THR A 403 -2.01 14.84 2.14
CA THR A 403 -1.24 13.60 1.95
C THR A 403 0.23 13.91 1.59
N ALA A 404 0.46 14.81 0.64
CA ALA A 404 1.80 15.22 0.22
C ALA A 404 2.58 15.89 1.37
N LEU A 405 1.97 16.82 2.10
CA LEU A 405 2.60 17.46 3.27
C LEU A 405 2.86 16.46 4.40
N GLY A 406 1.96 15.51 4.63
CA GLY A 406 2.16 14.43 5.59
C GLY A 406 3.38 13.58 5.26
N PHE A 407 3.59 13.30 3.97
CA PHE A 407 4.75 12.59 3.45
C PHE A 407 6.04 13.41 3.58
N SER A 408 6.05 14.67 3.14
CA SER A 408 7.23 15.55 3.25
C SER A 408 7.68 15.71 4.70
N LYS A 409 6.74 15.84 5.66
CA LYS A 409 7.06 15.88 7.09
C LYS A 409 7.71 14.60 7.59
N LEU A 410 7.31 13.44 7.07
CA LEU A 410 7.91 12.16 7.44
C LEU A 410 9.34 12.05 6.92
N VAL A 411 9.58 12.43 5.66
CA VAL A 411 10.91 12.46 5.07
C VAL A 411 11.83 13.39 5.86
N LEU A 412 11.37 14.60 6.16
CA LEU A 412 12.11 15.56 6.98
C LEU A 412 12.50 14.99 8.35
N LEU A 413 11.55 14.32 9.04
CA LEU A 413 11.84 13.65 10.32
C LEU A 413 12.90 12.56 10.17
N THR A 414 12.82 11.75 9.10
CA THR A 414 13.77 10.66 8.87
C THR A 414 15.18 11.17 8.53
N GLU A 415 15.28 12.27 7.79
CA GLU A 415 16.54 12.96 7.48
C GLU A 415 17.12 13.62 8.72
N PHE A 416 16.30 14.26 9.56
CA PHE A 416 16.73 14.86 10.81
C PHE A 416 17.32 13.82 11.78
N PHE A 417 16.62 12.70 12.01
CA PHE A 417 17.14 11.62 12.84
C PHE A 417 18.35 10.94 12.19
N GLY A 418 18.41 10.87 10.85
CA GLY A 418 19.57 10.36 10.13
C GLY A 418 20.80 11.25 10.34
N ALA A 419 20.65 12.57 10.28
CA ALA A 419 21.74 13.51 10.55
C ALA A 419 22.25 13.38 11.99
N LEU A 420 21.35 13.20 12.97
CA LEU A 420 21.73 12.93 14.36
C LEU A 420 22.50 11.62 14.51
N ASP A 421 22.09 10.56 13.81
CA ASP A 421 22.80 9.28 13.80
C ASP A 421 24.21 9.41 13.21
N VAL A 422 24.36 10.10 12.07
CA VAL A 422 25.68 10.38 11.45
C VAL A 422 26.59 11.16 12.41
N VAL A 423 26.08 12.19 13.07
CA VAL A 423 26.85 12.97 14.05
C VAL A 423 27.21 12.11 15.28
N GLY A 424 26.30 11.28 15.76
CA GLY A 424 26.54 10.35 16.87
C GLY A 424 27.63 9.32 16.54
N VAL A 425 27.56 8.72 15.35
CA VAL A 425 28.58 7.78 14.86
C VAL A 425 29.92 8.46 14.64
N LEU A 426 29.94 9.69 14.10
CA LEU A 426 31.18 10.46 13.96
C LEU A 426 31.82 10.72 15.33
N ALA A 427 31.07 11.21 16.31
CA ALA A 427 31.56 11.47 17.66
C ALA A 427 32.11 10.21 18.34
N LEU A 428 31.40 9.08 18.19
CA LEU A 428 31.85 7.79 18.69
C LEU A 428 33.16 7.34 18.00
N SER A 429 33.22 7.45 16.68
CA SER A 429 34.37 7.03 15.89
C SER A 429 35.62 7.88 16.21
N VAL A 430 35.46 9.18 16.44
CA VAL A 430 36.55 10.06 16.89
C VAL A 430 37.06 9.64 18.27
N ARG A 431 36.17 9.26 19.20
CA ARG A 431 36.57 8.77 20.53
C ARG A 431 37.36 7.45 20.44
N TYR A 432 36.92 6.53 19.58
CA TYR A 432 37.67 5.29 19.31
C TYR A 432 39.05 5.55 18.70
N MET A 433 39.16 6.55 17.81
CA MET A 433 40.44 6.97 17.24
C MET A 433 41.39 7.56 18.30
N GLN A 434 40.88 8.37 19.23
CA GLN A 434 41.67 8.94 20.33
C GLN A 434 42.28 7.86 21.24
N HIS A 435 41.57 6.74 21.45
CA HIS A 435 42.08 5.58 22.19
C HIS A 435 42.99 4.66 21.34
N GLN A 436 43.43 5.09 20.14
CA GLN A 436 44.23 4.33 19.17
C GLN A 436 43.62 2.99 18.73
N GLN A 437 42.29 2.84 18.81
CA GLN A 437 41.62 1.59 18.44
C GLN A 437 41.21 1.52 16.95
N CYS A 438 41.27 2.65 16.22
CA CYS A 438 40.85 2.73 14.82
C CYS A 438 41.75 3.66 14.00
N SER A 439 41.93 3.34 12.71
CA SER A 439 42.64 4.19 11.75
C SER A 439 41.72 5.27 11.16
N TYR A 440 42.31 6.35 10.63
CA TYR A 440 41.57 7.42 9.96
C TYR A 440 40.69 6.91 8.80
N SER A 441 41.19 5.94 8.02
CA SER A 441 40.43 5.34 6.90
C SER A 441 39.20 4.58 7.38
N THR A 442 39.30 3.82 8.49
CA THR A 442 38.16 3.10 9.07
C THR A 442 37.09 4.04 9.63
N LEU A 443 37.52 5.16 10.24
CA LEU A 443 36.60 6.21 10.70
C LEU A 443 35.82 6.79 9.53
N MET A 444 36.51 7.17 8.45
CA MET A 444 35.86 7.82 7.31
C MET A 444 34.90 6.88 6.58
N LEU A 445 35.29 5.61 6.37
CA LEU A 445 34.41 4.59 5.81
C LEU A 445 33.15 4.38 6.66
N THR A 446 33.30 4.31 7.99
CA THR A 446 32.18 4.11 8.91
C THR A 446 31.17 5.26 8.84
N VAL A 447 31.65 6.50 8.78
CA VAL A 447 30.80 7.70 8.64
C VAL A 447 30.12 7.75 7.27
N ILE A 448 30.84 7.45 6.19
CA ILE A 448 30.28 7.41 4.83
C ILE A 448 29.20 6.32 4.72
N PHE A 449 29.44 5.13 5.27
CA PHE A 449 28.47 4.05 5.26
C PHE A 449 27.22 4.39 6.08
N THR A 450 27.40 5.03 7.24
CA THR A 450 26.27 5.55 8.05
C THR A 450 25.46 6.57 7.25
N TYR A 451 26.12 7.53 6.59
CA TYR A 451 25.43 8.50 5.72
C TYR A 451 24.65 7.80 4.59
N LEU A 452 25.25 6.80 3.93
CA LEU A 452 24.56 6.03 2.88
C LEU A 452 23.35 5.27 3.44
N ILE A 453 23.45 4.66 4.62
CA ILE A 453 22.32 3.99 5.29
C ILE A 453 21.19 5.00 5.54
N THR A 454 21.50 6.16 6.12
CA THR A 454 20.50 7.21 6.41
C THR A 454 19.88 7.80 5.14
N ALA A 455 20.60 7.85 4.02
CA ALA A 455 20.06 8.29 2.73
C ALA A 455 19.19 7.23 2.03
N LEU A 456 19.46 5.94 2.24
CA LEU A 456 18.71 4.83 1.66
C LEU A 456 17.45 4.48 2.45
N ALA A 457 17.47 4.65 3.79
CA ALA A 457 16.36 4.27 4.66
C ALA A 457 15.02 4.93 4.28
N PRO A 458 14.94 6.23 3.95
CA PRO A 458 13.69 6.85 3.50
C PRO A 458 13.18 6.25 2.20
N ARG A 459 14.07 5.93 1.24
CA ARG A 459 13.69 5.32 -0.05
C ARG A 459 13.05 3.95 0.14
N VAL A 460 13.62 3.13 1.03
CA VAL A 460 13.05 1.83 1.40
C VAL A 460 11.70 2.00 2.11
N GLY A 461 11.59 2.96 3.02
CA GLY A 461 10.33 3.27 3.70
C GLY A 461 9.21 3.70 2.73
N GLN A 462 9.55 4.49 1.71
CA GLN A 462 8.61 4.93 0.67
C GLN A 462 8.19 3.79 -0.27
N SER A 463 9.13 2.94 -0.66
CA SER A 463 8.83 1.81 -1.56
C SER A 463 7.88 0.80 -0.91
N LEU A 464 7.93 0.63 0.42
CA LEU A 464 6.96 -0.20 1.16
C LEU A 464 5.52 0.22 0.91
N GLN A 465 5.22 1.52 0.79
CA GLN A 465 3.87 1.99 0.49
C GLN A 465 3.42 1.51 -0.89
N ALA A 466 4.21 1.78 -1.93
CA ALA A 466 3.91 1.36 -3.30
C ALA A 466 3.75 -0.17 -3.39
N VAL A 467 4.61 -0.92 -2.70
CA VAL A 467 4.53 -2.38 -2.64
C VAL A 467 3.24 -2.84 -1.97
N THR A 468 2.85 -2.26 -0.84
CA THR A 468 1.58 -2.61 -0.19
C THR A 468 0.35 -2.25 -1.02
N GLU A 469 0.37 -1.13 -1.75
CA GLU A 469 -0.69 -0.75 -2.68
C GLU A 469 -0.82 -1.75 -3.83
N GLY A 470 0.28 -2.21 -4.41
CA GLY A 470 0.23 -3.24 -5.44
C GLY A 470 -0.11 -4.63 -4.93
N ILE A 471 0.21 -4.96 -3.67
CA ILE A 471 -0.27 -6.20 -3.03
C ILE A 471 -1.79 -6.15 -2.87
N ASP A 472 -2.34 -5.02 -2.40
CA ASP A 472 -3.78 -4.82 -2.31
C ASP A 472 -4.42 -4.98 -3.71
N ALA A 473 -3.87 -4.34 -4.73
CA ALA A 473 -4.34 -4.45 -6.11
C ALA A 473 -4.23 -5.87 -6.67
N ALA A 474 -3.14 -6.58 -6.41
CA ALA A 474 -2.93 -7.96 -6.87
C ALA A 474 -3.95 -8.93 -6.26
N VAL A 475 -4.26 -8.79 -4.97
CA VAL A 475 -5.29 -9.60 -4.30
C VAL A 475 -6.67 -9.34 -4.90
N GLN A 476 -7.01 -8.07 -5.19
CA GLN A 476 -8.28 -7.75 -5.85
C GLN A 476 -8.33 -8.27 -7.30
N TYR A 477 -7.20 -8.24 -8.01
CA TYR A 477 -7.10 -8.71 -9.39
C TYR A 477 -7.25 -10.24 -9.50
N ASP A 478 -6.55 -10.99 -8.65
CA ASP A 478 -6.58 -12.46 -8.61
C ASP A 478 -7.97 -12.99 -8.20
N ALA A 479 -8.64 -12.31 -7.26
CA ALA A 479 -10.02 -12.63 -6.88
C ALA A 479 -11.02 -12.52 -8.05
N LYS A 480 -10.76 -11.65 -9.03
CA LYS A 480 -11.62 -11.44 -10.21
C LYS A 480 -11.24 -12.33 -11.39
N HIS A 481 -9.98 -12.74 -11.47
CA HIS A 481 -9.43 -13.53 -12.57
C HIS A 481 -8.64 -14.71 -12.00
N PRO A 482 -9.32 -15.71 -11.43
CA PRO A 482 -8.63 -16.88 -10.90
C PRO A 482 -7.79 -17.52 -12.02
N PRO A 483 -6.59 -18.05 -11.70
CA PRO A 483 -5.76 -18.70 -12.68
C PRO A 483 -6.54 -19.85 -13.33
N VAL A 484 -6.67 -19.82 -14.65
CA VAL A 484 -7.11 -20.99 -15.42
C VAL A 484 -6.12 -22.10 -15.08
N PRO A 485 -6.57 -23.27 -14.59
CA PRO A 485 -5.66 -24.38 -14.33
C PRO A 485 -4.87 -24.65 -15.61
N SER A 486 -3.54 -24.75 -15.48
CA SER A 486 -2.71 -25.20 -16.59
C SER A 486 -3.28 -26.54 -17.07
N PRO A 487 -3.51 -26.72 -18.38
CA PRO A 487 -3.57 -28.08 -18.89
C PRO A 487 -2.15 -28.64 -18.69
N ASP A 488 -2.00 -29.42 -17.64
CA ASP A 488 -0.79 -30.22 -17.39
C ASP A 488 -0.56 -31.22 -18.53
#